data_AF-A0A5M3Z6F3-F1
#
_entry.id   AF-A0A5M3Z6F3-F1
#
_cell.length_a   1.000
_cell.length_b   1.000
_cell.length_c   1.000
_cell.angle_alpha   90.00
_cell.angle_beta   90.00
_cell.angle_gamma   90.00
#
_symmetry.space_group_name_H-M   'P 1'
#
loop_
_entity.id
_entity.type
_entity.pdbx_description
1 polymer ?
#
loop_
_entity_poly.entity_id
_entity_poly.type
_entity_poly.pdbx_seq_one_letter_code
_entity_poly.pdbx_strand_id
1 'polypeptide(L)'
;MEPLRTAPESSSFVLLADHQARTPASFHDGPAVLHYHSKQCKLSILETDLTASPLSALRPAPAANTANGSADDEPREVVVDGVDVWVTSDKFLLYNPALAAGVSIPYPSISLHAIQRLRLPDAPDTEVQGLYMQIATPAAPSSADEEEECLTMTVVPPPAPAVEATPADADADADKETEPPTQKLYAAVSACANLHPDPMSEDEDENGDDALFASGVVAAGSADGGLPPPVDGSSGWITAENMHEYFDEEGNWIAGGEEPSLPLGPGAGTVRAREGEADEGQEDEEAKWRRTD
;
A
#
# COMPACT_ATOMS: atom_id res chain seq x y z
N MET A 1 2.02 -0.27 -17.37
CA MET A 1 0.75 0.41 -17.73
C MET A 1 0.20 -0.14 -19.03
N GLU A 2 -1.12 -0.32 -19.15
CA GLU A 2 -1.78 -0.92 -20.33
C GLU A 2 -2.92 -0.01 -20.84
N PRO A 3 -3.06 0.22 -22.16
CA PRO A 3 -4.11 1.08 -22.70
C PRO A 3 -5.50 0.42 -22.62
N LEU A 4 -6.52 1.22 -22.30
CA LEU A 4 -7.94 0.84 -22.28
C LEU A 4 -8.69 1.52 -23.44
N ARG A 5 -9.53 0.76 -24.14
CA ARG A 5 -10.39 1.27 -25.24
C ARG A 5 -11.90 1.23 -24.92
N THR A 6 -12.23 0.71 -23.76
CA THR A 6 -13.60 0.52 -23.29
C THR A 6 -13.66 0.97 -21.85
N ALA A 7 -14.76 1.65 -21.49
CA ALA A 7 -14.98 2.10 -20.13
C ALA A 7 -15.04 0.90 -19.18
N PRO A 8 -14.38 0.95 -18.02
CA PRO A 8 -14.60 -0.03 -16.97
C PRO A 8 -16.08 -0.02 -16.56
N GLU A 9 -16.74 -1.18 -16.59
CA GLU A 9 -18.13 -1.28 -16.15
C GLU A 9 -18.17 -1.30 -14.62
N SER A 10 -18.76 -0.29 -13.98
CA SER A 10 -18.83 -0.27 -12.51
C SER A 10 -19.55 -1.48 -11.92
N SER A 11 -20.46 -2.09 -12.69
CA SER A 11 -21.20 -3.30 -12.31
C SER A 11 -20.40 -4.60 -12.42
N SER A 12 -19.23 -4.60 -13.08
CA SER A 12 -18.36 -5.79 -13.12
C SER A 12 -17.54 -5.96 -11.85
N PHE A 13 -17.54 -4.96 -10.96
CA PHE A 13 -16.81 -4.99 -9.69
C PHE A 13 -17.72 -5.33 -8.52
N VAL A 14 -17.15 -5.96 -7.49
CA VAL A 14 -17.82 -6.14 -6.20
C VAL A 14 -17.65 -4.87 -5.39
N LEU A 15 -18.71 -4.32 -4.81
CA LEU A 15 -18.58 -3.14 -3.94
C LEU A 15 -17.85 -3.51 -2.65
N LEU A 16 -17.00 -2.62 -2.15
CA LEU A 16 -16.24 -2.85 -0.91
C LEU A 16 -17.14 -3.23 0.28
N ALA A 17 -18.30 -2.58 0.42
CA ALA A 17 -19.26 -2.88 1.49
C ALA A 17 -19.82 -4.31 1.38
N ASP A 18 -20.14 -4.75 0.17
CA ASP A 18 -20.66 -6.11 -0.08
C ASP A 18 -19.57 -7.17 0.16
N HIS A 19 -18.33 -6.86 -0.22
CA HIS A 19 -17.18 -7.70 0.03
C HIS A 19 -16.89 -7.84 1.54
N GLN A 20 -16.98 -6.74 2.30
CA GLN A 20 -16.75 -6.74 3.76
C GLN A 20 -17.91 -7.38 4.55
N ALA A 21 -19.13 -7.36 4.03
CA ALA A 21 -20.31 -7.95 4.68
C ALA A 21 -20.39 -9.47 4.52
N ARG A 22 -19.62 -10.06 3.60
CA ARG A 22 -19.64 -11.49 3.28
C ARG A 22 -18.33 -12.13 3.69
N THR A 23 -18.39 -13.30 4.32
CA THR A 23 -17.20 -14.16 4.43
C THR A 23 -16.92 -14.75 3.03
N PRO A 24 -15.81 -14.39 2.36
CA PRO A 24 -15.52 -14.92 1.04
C PRO A 24 -15.29 -16.43 1.10
N ALA A 25 -15.66 -17.16 0.04
CA ALA A 25 -15.30 -18.57 -0.09
C ALA A 25 -13.80 -18.76 -0.40
N SER A 26 -13.20 -17.77 -1.06
CA SER A 26 -11.76 -17.61 -1.28
C SER A 26 -11.45 -16.12 -1.20
N PHE A 27 -10.30 -15.76 -0.61
CA PHE A 27 -9.81 -14.38 -0.55
C PHE A 27 -8.97 -14.00 -1.79
N HIS A 28 -8.62 -14.99 -2.62
CA HIS A 28 -7.71 -14.81 -3.76
C HIS A 28 -8.41 -15.00 -5.11
N ASP A 29 -9.54 -15.71 -5.13
CA ASP A 29 -10.28 -16.00 -6.36
C ASP A 29 -11.63 -15.26 -6.35
N GLY A 30 -11.73 -14.17 -7.12
CA GLY A 30 -12.96 -13.41 -7.24
C GLY A 30 -12.87 -12.24 -8.23
N PRO A 31 -14.01 -11.60 -8.54
CA PRO A 31 -14.00 -10.35 -9.29
C PRO A 31 -13.31 -9.25 -8.46
N ALA A 32 -12.63 -8.32 -9.13
CA ALA A 32 -11.97 -7.22 -8.45
C ALA A 32 -12.97 -6.40 -7.62
N VAL A 33 -12.53 -6.00 -6.43
CA VAL A 33 -13.33 -5.19 -5.49
C VAL A 33 -13.13 -3.72 -5.83
N LEU A 34 -14.22 -2.95 -5.90
CA LEU A 34 -14.18 -1.50 -6.11
C LEU A 34 -14.05 -0.78 -4.76
N HIS A 35 -12.90 -0.17 -4.53
CA HIS A 35 -12.62 0.61 -3.31
C HIS A 35 -13.03 2.08 -3.45
N TYR A 36 -12.85 2.66 -4.63
CA TYR A 36 -13.20 4.05 -4.87
C TYR A 36 -13.49 4.30 -6.35
N HIS A 37 -14.43 5.19 -6.63
CA HIS A 37 -14.73 5.65 -7.97
C HIS A 37 -15.11 7.12 -7.92
N SER A 38 -14.45 7.92 -8.77
CA SER A 38 -14.74 9.34 -8.92
C SER A 38 -14.81 9.69 -10.40
N LYS A 39 -15.74 10.55 -10.76
CA LYS A 39 -15.94 11.02 -12.13
C LYS A 39 -15.46 12.44 -12.27
N GLN A 40 -15.13 12.85 -13.49
CA GLN A 40 -14.77 14.23 -13.80
C GLN A 40 -13.60 14.77 -12.96
N CYS A 41 -12.61 13.91 -12.68
CA CYS A 41 -11.35 14.32 -12.07
C CYS A 41 -10.51 15.09 -13.09
N LYS A 42 -9.56 15.87 -12.58
CA LYS A 42 -8.49 16.50 -13.36
C LYS A 42 -7.19 15.74 -13.17
N LEU A 43 -6.41 15.59 -14.23
CA LEU A 43 -5.09 14.98 -14.20
C LEU A 43 -4.04 16.03 -14.58
N SER A 44 -3.14 16.36 -13.65
CA SER A 44 -1.99 17.24 -13.89
C SER A 44 -0.75 16.39 -14.15
N ILE A 45 -0.01 16.68 -15.22
CA ILE A 45 1.12 15.86 -15.69
C ILE A 45 2.03 16.72 -16.57
N LEU A 46 3.33 16.40 -16.62
CA LEU A 46 4.25 17.04 -17.56
C LEU A 46 3.91 16.68 -19.02
N GLU A 47 4.08 17.63 -19.94
CA GLU A 47 3.73 17.43 -21.36
C GLU A 47 4.63 16.38 -22.03
N THR A 48 5.90 16.30 -21.64
CA THR A 48 6.86 15.27 -22.06
C THR A 48 6.40 13.88 -21.67
N ASP A 49 6.01 13.74 -20.40
CA ASP A 49 5.55 12.53 -19.75
C ASP A 49 4.22 12.02 -20.32
N LEU A 50 3.30 12.95 -20.59
CA LEU A 50 2.02 12.65 -21.21
C LEU A 50 2.21 12.12 -22.64
N THR A 51 3.13 12.71 -23.40
CA THR A 51 3.37 12.33 -24.81
C THR A 51 4.22 11.07 -24.96
N ALA A 52 5.12 10.79 -24.02
CA ALA A 52 5.97 9.60 -24.00
C ALA A 52 5.23 8.33 -23.52
N SER A 53 4.05 8.46 -22.92
CA SER A 53 3.32 7.35 -22.30
C SER A 53 1.95 7.06 -22.95
N PRO A 54 1.33 5.91 -22.63
CA PRO A 54 -0.05 5.61 -23.06
C PRO A 54 -1.10 6.61 -22.59
N LEU A 55 -0.76 7.50 -21.64
CA LEU A 55 -1.64 8.56 -21.15
C LEU A 55 -1.94 9.61 -22.22
N SER A 56 -1.11 9.73 -23.26
CA SER A 56 -1.38 10.60 -24.42
C SER A 56 -2.79 10.41 -24.99
N ALA A 57 -3.37 9.21 -24.89
CA ALA A 57 -4.72 8.92 -25.34
C ALA A 57 -5.84 9.58 -24.49
N LEU A 58 -5.53 10.04 -23.27
CA LEU A 58 -6.47 10.75 -22.39
C LEU A 58 -6.67 12.21 -22.79
N ARG A 59 -5.81 12.77 -23.65
CA ARG A 59 -5.90 14.14 -24.14
C ARG A 59 -6.27 14.15 -25.63
N PRO A 60 -7.18 15.04 -26.08
CA PRO A 60 -7.44 15.19 -27.50
C PRO A 60 -6.14 15.53 -28.25
N ALA A 61 -5.94 14.97 -29.44
CA ALA A 61 -4.83 15.37 -30.28
C ALA A 61 -4.90 16.90 -30.52
N PRO A 62 -3.78 17.63 -30.41
CA PRO A 62 -3.78 19.06 -30.71
C PRO A 62 -4.28 19.22 -32.14
N ALA A 63 -5.29 20.07 -32.34
CA ALA A 63 -5.73 20.44 -33.68
C ALA A 63 -4.49 20.93 -34.43
N ALA A 64 -4.26 20.39 -35.64
CA ALA A 64 -3.10 20.72 -36.48
C ALA A 64 -3.16 22.19 -36.94
N ASN A 65 -2.93 23.11 -36.01
CA ASN A 65 -2.70 24.51 -36.29
C ASN A 65 -1.20 24.68 -36.46
N THR A 66 -0.82 25.00 -37.68
CA THR A 66 0.50 25.48 -38.07
C THR A 66 1.00 26.57 -37.11
N ALA A 67 1.94 26.22 -36.24
CA ALA A 67 2.73 27.18 -35.49
C ALA A 67 4.20 26.75 -35.56
N ASN A 68 4.90 27.29 -36.56
CA ASN A 68 6.34 27.47 -36.49
C ASN A 68 6.63 28.40 -35.31
N GLY A 69 7.42 27.98 -34.33
CA GLY A 69 8.00 28.92 -33.36
C GLY A 69 8.32 28.32 -32.00
N SER A 70 9.62 28.11 -31.79
CA SER A 70 10.35 27.98 -30.51
C SER A 70 9.92 26.85 -29.57
N ALA A 71 10.71 25.78 -29.58
CA ALA A 71 10.86 24.90 -28.43
C ALA A 71 11.45 25.74 -27.28
N ASP A 72 10.58 26.23 -26.39
CA ASP A 72 10.99 26.51 -25.01
C ASP A 72 11.26 25.15 -24.37
N ASP A 73 12.51 24.92 -23.98
CA ASP A 73 13.02 23.68 -23.37
C ASP A 73 12.67 23.62 -21.87
N GLU A 74 11.59 24.28 -21.47
CA GLU A 74 11.13 24.33 -20.08
C GLU A 74 10.07 23.25 -19.83
N PRO A 75 10.14 22.51 -18.71
CA PRO A 75 9.17 21.48 -18.38
C PRO A 75 7.79 22.11 -18.19
N ARG A 76 6.87 21.82 -19.13
CA ARG A 76 5.52 22.36 -19.13
C ARG A 76 4.54 21.37 -18.51
N GLU A 77 3.84 21.80 -17.46
CA GLU A 77 2.73 21.05 -16.88
C GLU A 77 1.42 21.31 -17.65
N VAL A 78 0.64 20.26 -17.85
CA VAL A 78 -0.66 20.30 -18.54
C VAL A 78 -1.75 19.63 -17.70
N VAL A 79 -2.97 20.13 -17.82
CA VAL A 79 -4.15 19.59 -17.13
C VAL A 79 -5.06 18.90 -18.15
N VAL A 80 -5.46 17.67 -17.85
CA VAL A 80 -6.45 16.90 -18.60
C VAL A 80 -7.73 16.82 -17.78
N ASP A 81 -8.81 17.38 -18.32
CA ASP A 81 -10.13 17.38 -17.68
C ASP A 81 -10.96 16.14 -18.01
N GLY A 82 -11.95 15.87 -17.15
CA GLY A 82 -13.01 14.89 -17.44
C GLY A 82 -12.55 13.45 -17.30
N VAL A 83 -11.49 13.18 -16.54
CA VAL A 83 -10.97 11.83 -16.33
C VAL A 83 -11.77 11.15 -15.22
N ASP A 84 -12.33 9.98 -15.51
CA ASP A 84 -12.95 9.12 -14.50
C ASP A 84 -11.88 8.17 -13.92
N VAL A 85 -11.95 7.91 -12.63
CA VAL A 85 -10.94 7.17 -11.84
C VAL A 85 -11.61 6.01 -11.11
N TRP A 86 -11.07 4.80 -11.26
CA TRP A 86 -11.47 3.62 -10.50
C TRP A 86 -10.26 3.07 -9.74
N VAL A 87 -10.45 2.87 -8.44
CA VAL A 87 -9.50 2.19 -7.58
C VAL A 87 -10.09 0.82 -7.29
N THR A 88 -9.49 -0.22 -7.88
CA THR A 88 -9.94 -1.60 -7.72
C THR A 88 -8.89 -2.40 -6.98
N SER A 89 -9.25 -3.54 -6.39
CA SER A 89 -8.28 -4.40 -5.71
C SER A 89 -7.21 -4.99 -6.62
N ASP A 90 -7.34 -4.88 -7.96
CA ASP A 90 -6.38 -5.41 -8.94
C ASP A 90 -5.52 -4.28 -9.54
N LYS A 91 -6.16 -3.24 -10.09
CA LYS A 91 -5.46 -2.14 -10.79
C LYS A 91 -6.08 -0.78 -10.49
N PHE A 92 -5.28 0.27 -10.67
CA PHE A 92 -5.72 1.66 -10.71
C PHE A 92 -6.05 2.06 -12.16
N LEU A 93 -7.27 2.54 -12.41
CA LEU A 93 -7.76 2.79 -13.77
C LEU A 93 -8.09 4.26 -13.97
N LEU A 94 -7.64 4.82 -15.09
CA LEU A 94 -7.99 6.15 -15.58
C LEU A 94 -8.71 6.01 -16.92
N TYR A 95 -9.83 6.70 -17.11
CA TYR A 95 -10.55 6.67 -18.38
C TYR A 95 -11.16 8.03 -18.71
N ASN A 96 -10.97 8.49 -19.94
CA ASN A 96 -11.63 9.68 -20.46
C ASN A 96 -12.84 9.26 -21.34
N PRO A 97 -14.09 9.41 -20.86
CA PRO A 97 -15.28 9.01 -21.59
C PRO A 97 -15.50 9.83 -22.87
N ALA A 98 -15.02 11.06 -22.95
CA ALA A 98 -15.15 11.89 -24.15
C ALA A 98 -14.29 11.37 -25.32
N LEU A 99 -13.18 10.67 -25.00
CA LEU A 99 -12.24 10.13 -25.99
C LEU A 99 -12.35 8.61 -26.17
N ALA A 100 -13.17 7.95 -25.34
CA ALA A 100 -13.26 6.49 -25.26
C ALA A 100 -11.89 5.80 -25.10
N ALA A 101 -11.03 6.41 -24.29
CA ALA A 101 -9.66 5.97 -24.08
C ALA A 101 -9.28 6.04 -22.61
N GLY A 102 -8.42 5.13 -22.16
CA GLY A 102 -7.96 5.07 -20.79
C GLY A 102 -6.63 4.36 -20.63
N VAL A 103 -6.19 4.22 -19.39
CA VAL A 103 -5.02 3.42 -19.01
C VAL A 103 -5.31 2.64 -17.74
N SER A 104 -4.72 1.47 -17.65
CA SER A 104 -4.69 0.60 -16.49
C SER A 104 -3.28 0.57 -15.92
N ILE A 105 -3.17 0.81 -14.61
CA ILE A 105 -1.90 0.96 -13.89
C ILE A 105 -1.86 -0.10 -12.78
N PRO A 106 -0.99 -1.12 -12.91
CA PRO A 106 -0.79 -2.10 -11.84
C PRO A 106 -0.22 -1.45 -10.58
N TYR A 107 -0.64 -1.88 -9.40
CA TYR A 107 -0.13 -1.34 -8.13
C TYR A 107 1.39 -1.46 -7.96
N PRO A 108 2.04 -2.58 -8.33
CA PRO A 108 3.51 -2.68 -8.25
C PRO A 108 4.26 -1.68 -9.13
N SER A 109 3.60 -1.04 -10.11
CA SER A 109 4.24 0.02 -10.90
C SER A 109 4.14 1.41 -10.27
N ILE A 110 3.37 1.56 -9.18
CA ILE A 110 3.21 2.83 -8.47
C ILE A 110 4.28 2.88 -7.37
N SER A 111 5.40 3.54 -7.66
CA SER A 111 6.52 3.66 -6.71
C SER A 111 6.15 4.48 -5.47
N LEU A 112 5.30 5.51 -5.65
CA LEU A 112 4.86 6.37 -4.55
C LEU A 112 3.51 7.00 -4.85
N HIS A 113 2.67 7.12 -3.81
CA HIS A 113 1.48 7.98 -3.84
C HIS A 113 1.39 8.80 -2.55
N ALA A 114 1.03 10.08 -2.68
CA ALA A 114 0.93 10.99 -1.56
C ALA A 114 -0.15 12.04 -1.80
N ILE A 115 -0.67 12.63 -0.72
CA ILE A 115 -1.56 13.78 -0.85
C ILE A 115 -0.71 15.04 -0.99
N GLN A 116 -0.92 15.79 -2.07
CA GLN A 116 -0.22 17.03 -2.36
C GLN A 116 -1.21 18.20 -2.48
N ARG A 117 -0.78 19.38 -2.06
CA ARG A 117 -1.46 20.63 -2.40
C ARG A 117 -0.73 21.30 -3.56
N LEU A 118 -1.48 21.72 -4.58
CA LEU A 118 -0.94 22.32 -5.79
C LEU A 118 -1.88 23.41 -6.32
N ARG A 119 -1.35 24.28 -7.17
CA ARG A 119 -2.12 25.23 -7.97
C ARG A 119 -2.10 24.73 -9.40
N LEU A 120 -3.27 24.41 -9.93
CA LEU A 120 -3.35 23.90 -11.29
C LEU A 120 -3.04 25.03 -12.30
N PRO A 121 -2.36 24.72 -13.42
CA PRO A 121 -2.11 25.68 -14.49
C PRO A 121 -3.35 26.40 -15.04
N ASP A 122 -4.52 25.74 -14.99
CA ASP A 122 -5.80 26.29 -15.46
C ASP A 122 -6.53 27.15 -14.40
N ALA A 123 -6.12 27.06 -13.13
CA ALA A 123 -6.69 27.78 -12.00
C ALA A 123 -5.59 28.24 -11.01
N PRO A 124 -4.67 29.12 -11.42
CA PRO A 124 -3.48 29.47 -10.62
C PRO A 124 -3.78 30.20 -9.31
N ASP A 125 -4.96 30.80 -9.19
CA ASP A 125 -5.39 31.54 -7.99
C ASP A 125 -5.98 30.64 -6.90
N THR A 126 -6.25 29.37 -7.19
CA THR A 126 -6.87 28.42 -6.25
C THR A 126 -5.92 27.27 -5.92
N GLU A 127 -5.63 27.09 -4.65
CA GLU A 127 -4.91 25.92 -4.16
C GLU A 127 -5.88 24.75 -3.99
N VAL A 128 -5.57 23.62 -4.62
CA VAL A 128 -6.36 22.39 -4.58
C VAL A 128 -5.54 21.25 -4.01
N GLN A 129 -6.22 20.20 -3.53
CA GLN A 129 -5.59 19.00 -2.99
C GLN A 129 -5.76 17.83 -3.97
N GLY A 130 -4.66 17.23 -4.40
CA GLY A 130 -4.63 16.08 -5.30
C GLY A 130 -3.86 14.90 -4.73
N LEU A 131 -4.03 13.74 -5.36
CA LEU A 131 -3.20 12.57 -5.15
C LEU A 131 -2.02 12.63 -6.12
N TYR A 132 -0.84 12.97 -5.62
CA TYR A 132 0.42 12.84 -6.33
C TYR A 132 0.79 11.37 -6.46
N MET A 133 1.28 10.97 -7.63
CA MET A 133 1.70 9.61 -7.93
C MET A 133 2.97 9.64 -8.78
N GLN A 134 3.92 8.77 -8.41
CA GLN A 134 5.10 8.44 -9.20
C GLN A 134 4.95 7.00 -9.67
N ILE A 135 5.08 6.79 -10.99
CA ILE A 135 4.88 5.51 -11.64
C ILE A 135 6.18 5.11 -12.32
N ALA A 136 6.71 3.95 -11.95
CA ALA A 136 7.85 3.36 -12.62
C ALA A 136 7.49 3.02 -14.07
N THR A 137 8.31 3.49 -15.01
CA THR A 137 8.22 3.10 -16.41
C THR A 137 9.30 2.06 -16.70
N PRO A 138 8.95 0.90 -17.27
CA PRO A 138 9.96 -0.10 -17.59
C PRO A 138 10.92 0.47 -18.64
N ALA A 139 12.17 0.70 -18.25
CA ALA A 139 13.21 1.18 -19.14
C ALA A 139 13.47 0.17 -20.28
N ALA A 140 13.77 0.68 -21.46
CA ALA A 140 14.29 -0.17 -22.53
C ALA A 140 15.67 -0.70 -22.11
N PRO A 141 16.02 -1.97 -22.39
CA PRO A 141 17.25 -2.61 -21.90
C PRO A 141 18.57 -2.06 -22.49
N SER A 142 18.55 -0.85 -23.06
CA SER A 142 19.68 -0.21 -23.74
C SER A 142 20.09 1.14 -23.17
N SER A 143 19.42 1.67 -22.14
CA SER A 143 19.91 2.83 -21.42
C SER A 143 21.02 2.38 -20.47
N ALA A 144 22.22 2.94 -20.67
CA ALA A 144 23.36 2.76 -19.76
C ALA A 144 23.23 3.64 -18.49
N ASP A 145 22.03 4.16 -18.24
CA ASP A 145 21.68 4.94 -17.07
C ASP A 145 20.97 3.99 -16.11
N GLU A 146 21.55 3.80 -14.93
CA GLU A 146 21.04 2.93 -13.87
C GLU A 146 19.84 3.58 -13.12
N GLU A 147 19.38 4.75 -13.59
CA GLU A 147 18.25 5.47 -13.02
C GLU A 147 16.93 4.95 -13.61
N GLU A 148 16.03 4.45 -12.74
CA GLU A 148 14.69 4.02 -13.15
C GLU A 148 13.88 5.22 -13.67
N GLU A 149 13.54 5.21 -14.96
CA GLU A 149 12.67 6.22 -15.54
C GLU A 149 11.30 6.22 -14.85
N CYS A 150 10.91 7.36 -14.28
CA CYS A 150 9.67 7.52 -13.55
C CYS A 150 8.81 8.61 -14.16
N LEU A 151 7.52 8.32 -14.24
CA LEU A 151 6.47 9.23 -14.66
C LEU A 151 5.81 9.86 -13.44
N THR A 152 5.62 11.18 -13.44
CA THR A 152 4.94 11.89 -12.33
C THR A 152 3.58 12.42 -12.76
N MET A 153 2.55 12.25 -11.92
CA MET A 153 1.23 12.81 -12.16
C MET A 153 0.50 13.17 -10.86
N THR A 154 -0.48 14.05 -10.95
CA THR A 154 -1.38 14.37 -9.84
C THR A 154 -2.84 14.27 -10.26
N VAL A 155 -3.62 13.44 -9.56
CA VAL A 155 -5.06 13.29 -9.77
C VAL A 155 -5.82 14.17 -8.78
N VAL A 156 -6.64 15.10 -9.28
CA VAL A 156 -7.47 16.00 -8.47
C VAL A 156 -8.94 15.59 -8.61
N PRO A 157 -9.55 14.98 -7.58
CA PRO A 157 -10.99 14.72 -7.56
C PRO A 157 -11.80 16.03 -7.60
N PRO A 158 -13.02 16.02 -8.14
CA PRO A 158 -13.92 17.15 -8.01
C PRO A 158 -14.23 17.43 -6.54
N PRO A 159 -14.50 18.71 -6.16
CA PRO A 159 -14.92 19.03 -4.81
C PRO A 159 -16.20 18.27 -4.47
N ALA A 160 -16.30 17.79 -3.22
CA ALA A 160 -17.50 17.11 -2.76
C ALA A 160 -18.71 18.06 -2.94
N PRO A 161 -19.86 17.57 -3.45
CA PRO A 161 -21.06 18.39 -3.49
C PRO A 161 -21.39 18.83 -2.07
N ALA A 162 -21.53 20.15 -1.86
CA ALA A 162 -21.99 20.69 -0.60
C ALA A 162 -23.43 20.19 -0.37
N VAL A 163 -23.56 19.13 0.42
CA VAL A 163 -24.86 18.68 0.91
C VAL A 163 -25.29 19.73 1.94
N GLU A 164 -26.26 20.57 1.58
CA GLU A 164 -26.95 21.42 2.55
C GLU A 164 -27.51 20.51 3.64
N ALA A 165 -26.93 20.58 4.85
CA ALA A 165 -27.42 19.84 6.00
C ALA A 165 -28.85 20.31 6.32
N THR A 166 -29.84 19.47 6.04
CA THR A 166 -31.18 19.65 6.58
C THR A 166 -31.13 19.37 8.09
N PRO A 167 -31.62 20.28 8.96
CA PRO A 167 -31.45 20.20 10.41
C PRO A 167 -32.33 19.14 11.12
N ALA A 168 -32.76 18.08 10.43
CA ALA A 168 -33.72 17.10 10.94
C ALA A 168 -33.10 15.79 11.45
N ASP A 169 -31.81 15.52 11.19
CA ASP A 169 -31.12 14.27 11.58
C ASP A 169 -29.91 14.53 12.50
N ALA A 170 -30.03 15.46 13.45
CA ALA A 170 -28.95 15.84 14.36
C ALA A 170 -28.71 14.87 15.54
N ASP A 171 -29.36 13.69 15.57
CA ASP A 171 -29.28 12.73 16.68
C ASP A 171 -28.86 11.30 16.28
N ALA A 172 -28.28 11.11 15.10
CA ALA A 172 -27.60 9.87 14.75
C ALA A 172 -26.28 10.15 14.02
N ASP A 173 -25.16 9.89 14.71
CA ASP A 173 -23.81 9.78 14.13
C ASP A 173 -23.12 11.11 13.78
N ALA A 174 -22.93 11.98 14.78
CA ALA A 174 -22.14 13.21 14.69
C ALA A 174 -20.60 12.98 14.68
N ASP A 175 -20.12 11.81 14.24
CA ASP A 175 -18.69 11.45 14.21
C ASP A 175 -18.19 11.02 12.81
N LYS A 176 -19.03 11.11 11.77
CA LYS A 176 -18.57 11.00 10.38
C LYS A 176 -18.16 12.37 9.87
N GLU A 177 -17.00 12.84 10.30
CA GLU A 177 -16.28 13.87 9.56
C GLU A 177 -16.28 13.45 8.08
N THR A 178 -16.89 14.27 7.23
CA THR A 178 -16.96 13.95 5.80
C THR A 178 -15.56 14.11 5.24
N GLU A 179 -14.78 13.03 5.24
CA GLU A 179 -13.40 13.05 4.74
C GLU A 179 -13.36 13.66 3.33
N PRO A 180 -12.36 14.52 3.04
CA PRO A 180 -12.26 15.16 1.74
C PRO A 180 -12.10 14.10 0.64
N PRO A 181 -12.58 14.37 -0.59
CA PRO A 181 -12.60 13.39 -1.67
C PRO A 181 -11.19 12.86 -1.99
N THR A 182 -10.16 13.69 -1.86
CA THR A 182 -8.75 13.31 -2.05
C THR A 182 -8.25 12.36 -0.96
N GLN A 183 -8.72 12.50 0.28
CA GLN A 183 -8.37 11.57 1.37
C GLN A 183 -9.01 10.20 1.16
N LYS A 184 -10.26 10.15 0.67
CA LYS A 184 -10.90 8.88 0.27
C LYS A 184 -10.16 8.19 -0.87
N LEU A 185 -9.73 8.96 -1.87
CA LEU A 185 -8.92 8.45 -2.97
C LEU A 185 -7.58 7.89 -2.46
N TYR A 186 -6.87 8.64 -1.62
CA TYR A 186 -5.61 8.20 -0.99
C TYR A 186 -5.78 6.93 -0.16
N ALA A 187 -6.80 6.87 0.69
CA ALA A 187 -7.09 5.71 1.53
C ALA A 187 -7.38 4.47 0.67
N ALA A 188 -8.15 4.63 -0.41
CA ALA A 188 -8.44 3.54 -1.34
C ALA A 188 -7.19 3.04 -2.07
N VAL A 189 -6.35 3.94 -2.59
CA VAL A 189 -5.10 3.56 -3.28
C VAL A 189 -4.15 2.88 -2.31
N SER A 190 -3.99 3.41 -1.10
CA SER A 190 -3.17 2.80 -0.04
C SER A 190 -3.66 1.41 0.34
N ALA A 191 -4.99 1.24 0.51
CA ALA A 191 -5.58 -0.05 0.83
C ALA A 191 -5.33 -1.10 -0.26
N CYS A 192 -5.41 -0.69 -1.53
CA CYS A 192 -5.16 -1.60 -2.64
C CYS A 192 -3.67 -1.87 -2.83
N ALA A 193 -2.78 -0.87 -2.72
CA ALA A 193 -1.33 -1.06 -2.80
C ALA A 193 -0.82 -2.07 -1.76
N ASN A 194 -1.36 -2.04 -0.54
CA ASN A 194 -1.03 -3.02 0.50
C ASN A 194 -1.42 -4.47 0.16
N LEU A 195 -2.32 -4.69 -0.81
CA LEU A 195 -2.69 -6.03 -1.30
C LEU A 195 -1.73 -6.56 -2.36
N HIS A 196 -0.81 -5.72 -2.85
CA HIS A 196 0.19 -6.05 -3.87
C HIS A 196 1.59 -5.76 -3.32
N PRO A 197 2.07 -6.51 -2.31
CA PRO A 197 3.47 -6.39 -1.90
C PRO A 197 4.37 -6.75 -3.07
N ASP A 198 5.50 -6.06 -3.19
CA ASP A 198 6.46 -6.36 -4.25
C ASP A 198 6.91 -7.83 -4.12
N PRO A 199 7.03 -8.55 -5.24
CA PRO A 199 7.63 -9.86 -5.21
C PRO A 199 9.03 -9.70 -4.62
N MET A 200 9.32 -10.46 -3.56
CA MET A 200 10.65 -10.52 -2.97
C MET A 200 11.65 -10.73 -4.11
N SER A 201 12.61 -9.82 -4.28
CA SER A 201 13.72 -10.05 -5.19
C SER A 201 14.43 -11.30 -4.72
N GLU A 202 14.45 -12.35 -5.55
CA GLU A 202 15.18 -13.60 -5.27
C GLU A 202 16.70 -13.36 -5.09
N ASP A 203 17.17 -12.12 -5.28
CA ASP A 203 18.58 -11.70 -5.23
C ASP A 203 19.04 -11.14 -3.86
N GLU A 204 18.20 -11.08 -2.82
CA GLU A 204 18.62 -10.62 -1.48
C GLU A 204 18.77 -11.73 -0.40
N ASP A 205 18.52 -12.99 -0.75
CA ASP A 205 18.63 -14.12 0.20
C ASP A 205 19.60 -15.24 -0.25
N GLU A 206 20.62 -14.95 -1.06
CA GLU A 206 21.67 -15.96 -1.34
C GLU A 206 22.68 -16.14 -0.19
N ASN A 207 22.44 -15.61 1.01
CA ASN A 207 23.37 -15.82 2.14
C ASN A 207 22.79 -15.64 3.57
N GLY A 208 21.56 -16.07 3.84
CA GLY A 208 20.93 -15.83 5.15
C GLY A 208 20.37 -17.06 5.88
N ASP A 209 19.45 -17.79 5.26
CA ASP A 209 18.56 -18.72 5.98
C ASP A 209 18.89 -20.20 5.74
N ASP A 210 19.44 -20.55 4.59
CA ASP A 210 19.89 -21.93 4.30
C ASP A 210 21.10 -22.35 5.16
N ALA A 211 21.87 -21.39 5.68
CA ALA A 211 22.99 -21.66 6.57
C ALA A 211 22.54 -22.17 7.96
N LEU A 212 21.33 -21.86 8.43
CA LEU A 212 20.83 -22.34 9.72
C LEU A 212 20.29 -23.79 9.64
N PHE A 213 19.70 -24.16 8.50
CA PHE A 213 19.35 -25.55 8.19
C PHE A 213 20.60 -26.39 7.92
N ALA A 214 21.56 -25.86 7.16
CA ALA A 214 22.82 -26.56 6.86
C ALA A 214 23.78 -26.66 8.06
N SER A 215 23.71 -25.71 9.02
CA SER A 215 24.49 -25.77 10.27
C SER A 215 23.88 -26.66 11.34
N GLY A 216 22.70 -27.26 11.10
CA GLY A 216 22.06 -28.18 12.02
C GLY A 216 21.49 -27.53 13.28
N VAL A 217 21.27 -26.20 13.26
CA VAL A 217 20.70 -25.45 14.38
C VAL A 217 19.17 -25.56 14.40
N VAL A 218 18.53 -25.74 13.23
CA VAL A 218 17.11 -26.05 13.11
C VAL A 218 16.94 -27.43 12.50
N ALA A 219 16.67 -28.43 13.34
CA ALA A 219 16.30 -29.76 12.89
C ALA A 219 14.78 -29.88 12.80
N ALA A 220 14.26 -30.24 11.62
CA ALA A 220 12.93 -30.84 11.55
C ALA A 220 12.93 -32.05 12.50
N GLY A 221 12.04 -32.01 13.50
CA GLY A 221 12.03 -32.88 14.68
C GLY A 221 12.52 -34.30 14.40
N SER A 222 13.76 -34.58 14.77
CA SER A 222 14.32 -35.91 14.76
C SER A 222 13.83 -36.66 16.00
N ALA A 223 13.35 -37.88 15.81
CA ALA A 223 12.77 -38.76 16.83
C ALA A 223 13.76 -39.26 17.91
N ASP A 224 14.86 -38.53 18.16
CA ASP A 224 15.93 -38.95 19.08
C ASP A 224 16.40 -37.82 20.03
N GLY A 225 15.61 -36.75 20.22
CA GLY A 225 15.99 -35.71 21.19
C GLY A 225 14.94 -34.64 21.48
N GLY A 226 14.13 -34.87 22.52
CA GLY A 226 13.52 -33.82 23.35
C GLY A 226 12.17 -33.23 22.93
N LEU A 227 11.79 -33.29 21.65
CA LEU A 227 10.48 -32.82 21.19
C LEU A 227 9.62 -34.01 20.72
N PRO A 228 8.42 -34.23 21.29
CA PRO A 228 7.57 -35.34 20.88
C PRO A 228 7.07 -35.13 19.44
N PRO A 229 6.80 -36.22 18.71
CA PRO A 229 6.30 -36.13 17.35
C PRO A 229 4.98 -35.33 17.32
N PRO A 230 4.79 -34.47 16.31
CA PRO A 230 3.58 -33.67 16.19
C PRO A 230 2.36 -34.59 16.08
N VAL A 231 1.25 -34.16 16.69
CA VAL A 231 -0.05 -34.78 16.45
C VAL A 231 -0.51 -34.47 15.03
N ASP A 232 -1.20 -35.40 14.38
CA ASP A 232 -1.70 -35.20 13.02
C ASP A 232 -2.62 -33.97 12.96
N GLY A 233 -2.16 -32.91 12.29
CA GLY A 233 -2.89 -31.66 12.08
C GLY A 233 -2.44 -30.48 12.94
N SER A 234 -1.56 -30.65 13.92
CA SER A 234 -0.88 -29.51 14.54
C SER A 234 0.55 -29.41 14.00
N SER A 235 0.88 -28.26 13.46
CA SER A 235 2.19 -27.90 12.90
C SER A 235 3.28 -27.76 13.97
N GLY A 236 3.27 -28.60 15.01
CA GLY A 236 4.24 -28.60 16.11
C GLY A 236 4.04 -27.49 17.15
N TRP A 237 2.93 -26.76 17.11
CA TRP A 237 2.61 -25.69 18.05
C TRP A 237 1.81 -26.18 19.26
N ILE A 238 2.11 -25.63 20.43
CA ILE A 238 1.28 -25.76 21.63
C ILE A 238 0.04 -24.86 21.43
N THR A 239 -1.15 -25.46 21.34
CA THR A 239 -2.44 -24.76 21.19
C THR A 239 -3.21 -24.76 22.51
N ALA A 240 -4.27 -23.95 22.60
CA ALA A 240 -5.10 -23.86 23.81
C ALA A 240 -5.68 -25.22 24.23
N GLU A 241 -5.92 -26.11 23.26
CA GLU A 241 -6.48 -27.44 23.47
C GLU A 241 -5.45 -28.44 23.99
N ASN A 242 -4.14 -28.25 23.75
CA ASN A 242 -3.09 -29.17 24.21
C ASN A 242 -2.24 -28.60 25.36
N MET A 243 -2.42 -27.32 25.73
CA MET A 243 -1.64 -26.63 26.78
C MET A 243 -1.60 -27.38 28.11
N HIS A 244 -2.74 -27.99 28.50
CA HIS A 244 -2.90 -28.75 29.75
C HIS A 244 -2.08 -30.06 29.81
N GLU A 245 -1.52 -30.50 28.69
CA GLU A 245 -0.61 -31.65 28.63
C GLU A 245 0.84 -31.26 28.89
N TYR A 246 1.16 -29.97 28.79
CA TYR A 246 2.52 -29.42 28.93
C TYR A 246 2.71 -28.51 30.15
N PHE A 247 1.63 -27.98 30.74
CA PHE A 247 1.67 -27.15 31.95
C PHE A 247 0.71 -27.68 33.04
N ASP A 248 1.15 -27.67 34.30
CA ASP A 248 0.29 -27.93 35.46
C ASP A 248 -0.68 -26.77 35.76
N GLU A 249 -1.58 -26.95 36.73
CA GLU A 249 -2.59 -25.96 37.11
C GLU A 249 -1.98 -24.65 37.67
N GLU A 250 -0.71 -24.68 38.07
CA GLU A 250 0.08 -23.54 38.51
C GLU A 250 0.90 -22.88 37.39
N GLY A 251 0.86 -23.43 36.16
CA GLY A 251 1.56 -22.90 34.98
C GLY A 251 3.03 -23.33 34.87
N ASN A 252 3.46 -24.37 35.59
CA ASN A 252 4.80 -24.94 35.47
C ASN A 252 4.82 -26.08 34.47
N TRP A 253 5.94 -26.22 33.76
CA TRP A 253 6.10 -27.23 32.71
C TRP A 253 6.25 -28.64 33.28
N ILE A 254 5.46 -29.60 32.78
CA ILE A 254 5.26 -30.94 33.40
C ILE A 254 5.98 -32.11 32.71
N ALA A 255 6.68 -31.90 31.59
CA ALA A 255 7.40 -32.99 30.96
C ALA A 255 8.63 -33.37 31.81
N GLY A 256 8.60 -34.57 32.38
CA GLY A 256 9.62 -35.05 33.31
C GLY A 256 11.01 -35.14 32.70
N GLY A 257 11.81 -34.09 32.90
CA GLY A 257 13.23 -34.03 32.55
C GLY A 257 13.58 -32.62 32.09
N GLU A 258 14.50 -31.98 32.82
CA GLU A 258 15.18 -30.69 32.58
C GLU A 258 14.44 -29.67 31.71
N GLU A 259 14.11 -28.49 32.30
CA GLU A 259 13.57 -27.35 31.56
C GLU A 259 14.28 -27.23 30.20
N PRO A 260 13.53 -27.06 29.09
CA PRO A 260 14.15 -26.93 27.78
C PRO A 260 15.03 -25.69 27.80
N SER A 261 16.31 -25.89 28.08
CA SER A 261 17.37 -24.92 27.89
C SER A 261 17.63 -24.83 26.40
N LEU A 262 16.61 -24.37 25.66
CA LEU A 262 16.80 -23.86 24.33
C LEU A 262 17.87 -22.76 24.50
N PRO A 263 19.06 -22.90 23.91
CA PRO A 263 20.07 -21.86 23.99
C PRO A 263 19.44 -20.65 23.34
N LEU A 264 18.98 -19.72 24.17
CA LEU A 264 18.42 -18.47 23.69
C LEU A 264 19.52 -17.83 22.84
N GLY A 265 19.18 -17.51 21.60
CA GLY A 265 20.14 -16.94 20.65
C GLY A 265 20.86 -15.74 21.28
N PRO A 266 22.10 -15.45 20.86
CA PRO A 266 22.89 -14.35 21.42
C PRO A 266 22.09 -13.04 21.32
N GLY A 267 21.58 -12.56 22.45
CA GLY A 267 20.72 -11.36 22.50
C GLY A 267 19.50 -11.47 23.42
N ALA A 268 19.06 -12.66 23.78
CA ALA A 268 17.92 -12.79 24.70
C ALA A 268 18.32 -12.39 26.13
N GLY A 269 17.58 -11.44 26.71
CA GLY A 269 17.84 -10.92 28.05
C GLY A 269 18.90 -9.82 28.12
N THR A 270 19.61 -9.51 27.04
CA THR A 270 20.53 -8.36 27.00
C THR A 270 19.79 -7.06 26.72
N VAL A 271 19.64 -6.23 27.75
CA VAL A 271 19.27 -4.82 27.61
C VAL A 271 20.46 -4.08 27.00
N ARG A 272 20.28 -3.44 25.83
CA ARG A 272 21.31 -2.56 25.27
C ARG A 272 21.46 -1.34 26.19
N ALA A 273 22.63 -1.17 26.79
CA ALA A 273 22.96 0.08 27.46
C ALA A 273 22.99 1.18 26.40
N ARG A 274 22.31 2.30 26.68
CA ARG A 274 22.35 3.50 25.84
C ARG A 274 23.78 4.01 25.83
N GLU A 275 24.40 4.05 24.65
CA GLU A 275 25.76 4.52 24.48
C GLU A 275 25.84 6.01 24.86
N GLY A 276 26.55 6.35 25.95
CA GLY A 276 26.76 7.74 26.32
C GLY A 276 27.16 8.09 27.76
N GLU A 277 27.09 7.21 28.76
CA GLU A 277 27.46 7.60 30.14
C GLU A 277 28.29 6.52 30.84
N ALA A 278 29.49 6.95 31.25
CA ALA A 278 30.38 6.19 32.12
C ALA A 278 29.82 6.14 33.54
N ASP A 279 29.95 4.94 34.11
CA ASP A 279 29.84 4.53 35.52
C ASP A 279 29.86 5.65 36.58
N GLU A 280 28.79 5.73 37.38
CA GLU A 280 28.89 5.85 38.84
C GLU A 280 27.49 5.66 39.50
N GLY A 281 27.35 4.60 40.29
CA GLY A 281 26.65 4.63 41.58
C GLY A 281 25.12 4.73 41.64
N GLN A 282 24.53 3.61 42.05
CA GLN A 282 23.61 3.51 43.21
C GLN A 282 22.18 4.08 43.11
N GLU A 283 21.22 3.16 43.36
CA GLU A 283 19.87 3.33 43.93
C GLU A 283 19.00 4.49 43.40
N ASP A 284 17.93 4.16 42.68
CA ASP A 284 16.58 4.43 43.18
C ASP A 284 15.48 3.97 42.21
N GLU A 285 14.38 3.58 42.83
CA GLU A 285 13.17 3.02 42.29
C GLU A 285 12.37 4.07 41.46
N GLU A 286 11.49 3.58 40.58
CA GLU A 286 10.33 4.32 40.03
C GLU A 286 10.56 5.49 39.05
N ALA A 287 10.62 5.19 37.75
CA ALA A 287 10.24 6.15 36.69
C ALA A 287 9.08 5.61 35.83
N LYS A 288 7.97 5.32 36.50
CA LYS A 288 6.65 5.11 35.88
C LYS A 288 6.16 6.43 35.30
N TRP A 289 6.02 6.48 33.99
CA TRP A 289 5.29 7.44 33.16
C TRP A 289 4.54 8.54 33.92
N ARG A 290 5.02 9.79 33.83
CA ARG A 290 4.24 10.95 34.24
C ARG A 290 3.34 11.42 33.11
N ARG A 291 2.05 11.47 33.40
CA ARG A 291 1.01 12.10 32.59
C ARG A 291 1.29 13.61 32.56
N THR A 292 1.36 14.18 31.37
CA THR A 292 1.45 15.63 31.16
C THR A 292 0.08 16.25 31.46
N ASP A 293 0.06 17.28 32.30
CA ASP A 293 -1.06 18.23 32.46
C ASP A 293 -0.89 19.35 31.42
#